data_AF-A0A9E5XWJ7-F1
#
_entry.id   AF-A0A9E5XWJ7-F1
#
_cell.length_a   1.000
_cell.length_b   1.000
_cell.length_c   1.000
_cell.angle_alpha   90.00
_cell.angle_beta   90.00
_cell.angle_gamma   90.00
#
_symmetry.space_group_name_H-M   'P 1'
#
loop_
_entity.id
_entity.type
_entity.pdbx_description
1 polymer ?
#
loop_
_entity_poly.entity_id
_entity_poly.type
_entity_poly.pdbx_seq_one_letter_code
_entity_poly.pdbx_strand_id
1 'polypeptide(L)'
;MKVSPVFYKLFMDNHFGKSYPLTANDLEVVRRKMLSNLRELKPTRFKNMIGASPYCESPFGNREFFLINTDPYYAYEVTLEMHWRSGTDEGVEYITKYIEAGRKISLGCEQTSTFPPTVYGWKVVGETRK
;
A
#
# COMPACT_ATOMS: atom_id res chain seq x y z
N MET A 1 21.11 -8.69 11.76
CA MET A 1 20.59 -9.21 10.49
C MET A 1 20.94 -8.22 9.38
N LYS A 2 21.73 -8.64 8.39
CA LYS A 2 22.03 -7.83 7.20
C LYS A 2 20.88 -8.04 6.20
N VAL A 3 20.02 -7.04 6.06
CA VAL A 3 19.02 -7.04 4.98
C VAL A 3 19.79 -6.75 3.69
N SER A 4 19.73 -7.66 2.72
CA SER A 4 20.43 -7.48 1.44
C SER A 4 19.76 -6.34 0.66
N PRO A 5 20.44 -5.23 0.38
CA PRO A 5 19.90 -4.10 -0.40
C PRO A 5 19.56 -4.49 -1.85
N VAL A 6 20.05 -5.64 -2.30
CA VAL A 6 19.97 -6.10 -3.69
C VAL A 6 18.60 -6.71 -4.01
N PHE A 7 17.91 -7.31 -3.03
CA PHE A 7 16.57 -7.88 -3.25
C PHE A 7 15.48 -6.82 -3.43
N TYR A 8 15.64 -5.65 -2.79
CA TYR A 8 14.69 -4.53 -2.86
C TYR A 8 14.56 -3.90 -4.24
N LYS A 9 15.65 -3.89 -5.01
CA LYS A 9 15.73 -3.11 -6.25
C LYS A 9 15.13 -3.83 -7.46
N LEU A 10 14.84 -5.13 -7.35
CA LEU A 10 14.49 -5.98 -8.49
C LEU A 10 12.98 -6.26 -8.64
N PHE A 11 12.14 -5.98 -7.65
CA PHE A 11 10.76 -6.54 -7.62
C PHE A 11 9.62 -5.57 -7.35
N MET A 12 9.94 -4.36 -6.91
CA MET A 12 8.96 -3.28 -6.91
C MET A 12 8.79 -2.86 -8.38
N ASP A 13 7.63 -3.19 -8.95
CA ASP A 13 7.20 -2.77 -10.28
C ASP A 13 7.63 -1.32 -10.59
N ASN A 14 7.80 -0.96 -11.86
CA ASN A 14 8.07 0.39 -12.33
C ASN A 14 7.07 1.42 -11.77
N HIS A 15 5.97 0.99 -11.17
CA HIS A 15 4.92 1.79 -10.56
C HIS A 15 5.12 2.10 -9.07
N PHE A 16 5.98 1.40 -8.35
CA PHE A 16 6.14 1.60 -6.91
C PHE A 16 6.55 3.03 -6.56
N GLY A 17 5.84 3.63 -5.61
CA GLY A 17 6.07 5.00 -5.17
C GLY A 17 5.55 6.06 -6.14
N LYS A 18 5.01 5.70 -7.31
CA LYS A 18 4.38 6.67 -8.21
C LYS A 18 3.07 7.16 -7.61
N SER A 19 2.88 8.48 -7.68
CA SER A 19 1.67 9.16 -7.21
C SER A 19 0.66 9.31 -8.35
N TYR A 20 -0.61 9.10 -8.04
CA TYR A 20 -1.72 9.15 -8.97
C TYR A 20 -2.88 9.96 -8.37
N PRO A 21 -3.70 10.62 -9.20
CA PRO A 21 -4.97 11.15 -8.74
C PRO A 21 -5.92 10.02 -8.30
N LEU A 22 -6.86 10.33 -7.42
CA LEU A 22 -7.92 9.39 -7.06
C LEU A 22 -8.89 9.22 -8.24
N THR A 23 -9.20 7.96 -8.53
CA THR A 23 -10.24 7.56 -9.49
C THR A 23 -11.59 7.38 -8.80
N ALA A 24 -12.67 7.26 -9.57
CA ALA A 24 -13.99 6.96 -9.04
C ALA A 24 -14.02 5.65 -8.21
N ASN A 25 -13.25 4.64 -8.63
CA ASN A 25 -13.12 3.39 -7.87
C ASN A 25 -12.43 3.60 -6.52
N ASP A 26 -11.41 4.46 -6.46
CA ASP A 26 -10.73 4.78 -5.21
C ASP A 26 -11.68 5.48 -4.24
N LEU A 27 -12.47 6.44 -4.73
CA LEU A 27 -13.49 7.11 -3.94
C LEU A 27 -14.54 6.14 -3.39
N GLU A 28 -14.93 5.13 -4.17
CA GLU A 28 -15.86 4.09 -3.71
C GLU A 28 -15.24 3.16 -2.65
N VAL A 29 -13.94 2.87 -2.73
CA VAL A 29 -13.20 2.16 -1.67
C VAL A 29 -13.17 2.99 -0.39
N VAL A 30 -12.85 4.28 -0.51
CA VAL A 30 -12.83 5.23 0.61
C VAL A 30 -14.21 5.28 1.28
N ARG A 31 -15.28 5.44 0.48
CA ARG A 31 -16.66 5.50 0.95
C ARG A 31 -17.06 4.24 1.71
N ARG A 32 -16.80 3.05 1.13
CA ARG A 32 -17.12 1.76 1.77
C ARG A 32 -16.43 1.60 3.12
N LYS A 33 -15.15 1.98 3.20
CA LYS A 33 -14.39 1.89 4.45
C LYS A 33 -14.88 2.89 5.50
N MET A 34 -15.20 4.13 5.10
CA MET A 34 -15.82 5.11 6.01
C MET A 34 -17.17 4.61 6.55
N LEU A 35 -18.01 4.04 5.69
CA LEU A 35 -19.31 3.47 6.11
C LEU A 35 -19.16 2.27 7.05
N SER A 36 -18.20 1.39 6.81
CA SER A 36 -17.90 0.25 7.71
C SER A 36 -17.46 0.74 9.09
N ASN A 37 -16.56 1.73 9.15
CA ASN A 37 -16.10 2.30 10.43
C ASN A 37 -17.23 2.99 11.20
N LEU A 38 -18.12 3.69 10.50
CA LEU A 38 -19.32 4.29 11.11
C LEU A 38 -20.25 3.23 11.71
N ARG A 39 -20.51 2.13 10.98
CA ARG A 39 -21.34 1.02 11.46
C ARG A 39 -20.75 0.34 12.69
N GLU A 40 -19.43 0.16 12.71
CA GLU A 40 -18.73 -0.46 13.83
C GLU A 40 -18.39 0.54 14.96
N LEU A 41 -18.77 1.83 14.82
CA LEU A 41 -18.38 2.93 15.70
C LEU A 41 -16.87 2.97 15.99
N LYS A 42 -16.05 2.44 15.07
CA LYS A 42 -14.60 2.40 15.22
C LYS A 42 -14.03 3.67 14.64
N PRO A 43 -13.34 4.52 15.43
CA PRO A 43 -12.57 5.61 14.86
C PRO A 43 -11.51 5.01 13.94
N THR A 44 -11.42 5.51 12.70
CA THR A 44 -10.31 5.14 11.83
C THR A 44 -9.03 5.63 12.49
N ARG A 45 -8.16 4.70 12.92
CA ARG A 45 -6.88 5.04 13.55
C ARG A 45 -5.99 5.90 12.65
N PHE A 46 -6.14 5.75 11.34
CA PHE A 46 -5.38 6.47 10.32
C PHE A 46 -6.32 7.12 9.28
N LYS A 47 -6.00 8.34 8.85
CA LYS A 47 -6.59 9.02 7.69
C LYS A 47 -6.14 8.38 6.37
N ASN A 48 -4.99 7.74 6.35
CA ASN A 48 -4.49 7.03 5.18
C ASN A 48 -4.92 5.56 5.21
N MET A 49 -5.15 4.98 4.03
CA MET A 49 -5.57 3.58 3.92
C MET A 49 -4.90 2.84 2.77
N ILE A 50 -4.79 1.52 2.90
CA ILE A 50 -4.41 0.66 1.78
C ILE A 50 -5.67 0.23 1.02
N GLY A 51 -5.71 0.54 -0.27
CA GLY A 51 -6.65 -0.01 -1.23
C GLY A 51 -5.97 -1.03 -2.13
N ALA A 52 -6.76 -1.83 -2.83
CA ALA A 52 -6.28 -2.75 -3.85
C ALA A 52 -7.06 -2.51 -5.14
N SER A 53 -6.37 -2.38 -6.27
CA SER A 53 -7.00 -2.43 -7.59
C SER A 53 -6.94 -3.86 -8.15
N PRO A 54 -7.88 -4.23 -9.03
CA PRO A 54 -7.80 -5.50 -9.73
C PRO A 54 -6.62 -5.48 -10.69
N TYR A 55 -5.87 -6.58 -10.69
CA TYR A 55 -4.83 -6.93 -11.67
C TYR A 55 -3.67 -5.93 -11.82
N CYS A 56 -2.47 -6.38 -11.47
CA CYS A 56 -1.25 -5.84 -12.06
C CYS A 56 -0.82 -6.70 -13.26
N GLU A 57 0.07 -6.20 -14.12
CA GLU A 57 0.59 -6.90 -15.33
C GLU A 57 1.40 -8.18 -15.02
N SER A 58 1.34 -8.69 -13.79
CA SER A 58 1.96 -9.96 -13.41
C SER A 58 1.20 -11.15 -14.03
N PRO A 59 1.90 -12.16 -14.57
CA PRO A 59 1.30 -13.35 -15.21
C PRO A 59 0.42 -14.19 -14.26
N PHE A 60 0.44 -13.89 -12.96
CA PHE A 60 -0.30 -14.61 -11.91
C PHE A 60 -1.62 -13.95 -11.49
N GLY A 61 -2.02 -12.83 -12.11
CA GLY A 61 -3.34 -12.24 -11.85
C GLY A 61 -3.49 -11.57 -10.48
N ASN A 62 -2.41 -11.01 -9.94
CA ASN A 62 -2.34 -10.45 -8.59
C ASN A 62 -2.92 -9.04 -8.50
N ARG A 63 -3.22 -8.56 -7.29
CA ARG A 63 -3.71 -7.20 -7.05
C ARG A 63 -2.56 -6.20 -6.97
N GLU A 64 -2.80 -4.96 -7.39
CA GLU A 64 -1.89 -3.85 -7.09
C GLU A 64 -2.38 -3.11 -5.84
N PHE A 65 -1.48 -2.91 -4.88
CA PHE A 65 -1.78 -2.17 -3.66
C PHE A 65 -1.52 -0.68 -3.85
N PHE A 66 -2.38 0.14 -3.26
CA PHE A 66 -2.25 1.59 -3.24
C PHE A 66 -2.38 2.13 -1.82
N LEU A 67 -1.50 3.02 -1.42
CA LEU A 67 -1.71 3.92 -0.29
C LEU A 67 -2.60 5.07 -0.75
N ILE A 68 -3.74 5.27 -0.12
CA ILE A 68 -4.74 6.28 -0.47
C ILE A 68 -4.87 7.26 0.70
N ASN A 69 -4.65 8.54 0.42
CA ASN A 69 -4.95 9.61 1.38
C ASN A 69 -6.44 9.96 1.29
N THR A 70 -7.18 9.69 2.37
CA THR A 70 -8.63 9.97 2.40
C THR A 70 -8.96 11.38 2.86
N ASP A 71 -7.94 12.14 3.29
CA ASP A 71 -8.07 13.54 3.64
C ASP A 71 -7.85 14.41 2.38
N PRO A 72 -8.86 15.17 1.94
CA PRO A 72 -8.71 16.02 0.77
C PRO A 72 -8.01 17.34 1.08
N TYR A 73 -7.72 17.65 2.35
CA TYR A 73 -7.16 18.94 2.76
C TYR A 73 -5.70 18.86 3.17
N TYR A 74 -5.28 17.75 3.77
CA TYR A 74 -3.95 17.62 4.37
C TYR A 74 -3.13 16.51 3.72
N ALA A 75 -1.84 16.80 3.56
CA ALA A 75 -0.84 15.81 3.20
C ALA A 75 -0.34 15.10 4.46
N TYR A 76 0.13 13.88 4.29
CA TYR A 76 0.62 13.05 5.38
C TYR A 76 1.95 12.42 5.01
N GLU A 77 2.81 12.32 6.02
CA GLU A 77 3.91 11.37 6.03
C GLU A 77 3.41 10.09 6.69
N VAL A 78 3.38 9.00 5.94
CA VAL A 78 2.78 7.73 6.35
C VAL A 78 3.85 6.67 6.46
N THR A 79 3.94 6.03 7.62
CA THR A 79 4.80 4.87 7.86
C THR A 79 3.99 3.60 7.64
N LEU A 80 4.48 2.77 6.73
CA LEU A 80 3.95 1.49 6.35
C LEU A 80 4.82 0.38 6.91
N GLU A 81 4.19 -0.70 7.34
CA GLU A 81 4.80 -1.98 7.65
C GLU A 81 4.51 -2.94 6.48
N MET A 82 5.57 -3.39 5.81
CA MET A 82 5.54 -4.36 4.73
C MET A 82 5.98 -5.71 5.28
N HIS A 83 5.06 -6.67 5.30
CA HIS A 83 5.37 -8.08 5.51
C HIS A 83 5.67 -8.71 4.16
N TRP A 84 6.75 -9.47 4.05
CA TRP A 84 7.06 -10.20 2.84
C TRP A 84 7.37 -11.66 3.15
N ARG A 85 7.06 -12.54 2.21
CA ARG A 85 7.39 -13.95 2.27
C ARG A 85 7.78 -14.48 0.89
N SER A 86 8.89 -15.19 0.82
CA SER A 86 9.41 -15.84 -0.39
C SER A 86 9.85 -17.27 -0.05
N GLY A 87 9.01 -18.26 -0.40
CA GLY A 87 9.23 -19.65 0.03
C GLY A 87 9.21 -19.81 1.56
N THR A 88 10.34 -20.18 2.13
CA THR A 88 10.56 -20.30 3.59
C THR A 88 11.06 -19.02 4.24
N ASP A 89 11.58 -18.07 3.46
CA ASP A 89 12.10 -16.81 3.98
C ASP A 89 10.95 -15.81 4.16
N GLU A 90 10.98 -15.07 5.26
CA GLU A 90 10.02 -14.02 5.55
C GLU A 90 10.66 -12.87 6.32
N GLY A 91 10.02 -11.71 6.30
CA GLY A 91 10.50 -10.56 7.04
C GLY A 91 9.51 -9.40 7.07
N VAL A 92 9.88 -8.39 7.85
CA VAL A 92 9.13 -7.16 8.01
C VAL A 92 10.04 -5.98 7.71
N GLU A 93 9.54 -5.00 6.96
CA GLU A 93 10.20 -3.74 6.72
C GLU A 93 9.27 -2.56 6.99
N TYR A 94 9.83 -1.43 7.41
CA TYR A 94 9.11 -0.19 7.61
C TYR A 94 9.50 0.82 6.53
N ILE A 95 8.50 1.32 5.79
CA ILE A 95 8.69 2.25 4.69
C ILE A 95 7.89 3.51 4.98
N THR A 96 8.53 4.68 4.89
CA THR A 96 7.82 5.96 5.03
C THR A 96 7.59 6.58 3.65
N LYS A 97 6.36 7.01 3.39
CA LYS A 97 5.95 7.68 2.14
C LYS A 97 5.23 8.97 2.46
N TYR A 98 5.56 10.02 1.71
CA TYR A 98 4.79 11.25 1.69
C TYR A 98 3.65 11.12 0.69
N ILE A 99 2.42 11.42 1.10
CA ILE A 99 1.24 11.38 0.25
C ILE A 99 0.49 12.71 0.34
N GLU A 100 0.34 13.37 -0.79
CA GLU A 100 -0.39 14.63 -0.87
C GLU A 100 -1.89 14.43 -0.60
N ALA A 101 -2.56 15.53 -0.26
CA ALA A 101 -4.00 15.58 -0.13
C ALA A 101 -4.69 15.10 -1.42
N GLY A 102 -5.66 14.19 -1.29
CA GLY A 102 -6.42 13.68 -2.45
C GLY A 102 -5.59 12.93 -3.50
N ARG A 103 -4.47 12.30 -3.12
CA ARG A 103 -3.67 11.42 -3.99
C ARG A 103 -3.67 9.97 -3.49
N LYS A 104 -3.22 9.08 -4.37
CA LYS A 104 -2.80 7.72 -4.03
C LYS A 104 -1.39 7.42 -4.53
N ILE A 105 -0.69 6.51 -3.85
CA ILE A 105 0.65 6.06 -4.21
C ILE A 105 0.63 4.55 -4.42
N SER A 106 1.17 4.06 -5.54
CA SER A 106 1.30 2.62 -5.75
C SER A 106 2.33 2.02 -4.78
N LEU A 107 1.95 0.92 -4.17
CA LEU A 107 2.77 0.06 -3.32
C LEU A 107 3.19 -1.22 -4.06
N GLY A 108 2.90 -1.32 -5.36
CA GLY A 108 3.25 -2.46 -6.20
C GLY A 108 2.28 -3.64 -6.07
N CYS A 109 2.63 -4.73 -6.76
CA CYS A 109 1.85 -5.97 -6.77
C CYS A 109 1.90 -6.70 -5.42
N GLU A 110 0.82 -7.42 -5.12
CA GLU A 110 0.73 -8.35 -4.00
C GLU A 110 1.75 -9.49 -4.10
N GLN A 111 2.10 -9.91 -5.30
CA GLN A 111 3.07 -10.99 -5.48
C GLN A 111 3.92 -10.82 -6.76
N THR A 112 5.20 -11.18 -6.66
CA THR A 112 6.17 -11.15 -7.77
C THR A 112 6.00 -12.33 -8.74
N SER A 113 6.56 -12.19 -9.94
CA SER A 113 6.58 -13.24 -10.96
C SER A 113 7.76 -14.22 -10.86
N THR A 114 8.65 -14.03 -9.89
CA THR A 114 9.83 -14.87 -9.63
C THR A 114 9.45 -16.20 -8.98
N PHE A 115 10.31 -17.21 -9.11
CA PHE A 115 10.19 -18.47 -8.36
C PHE A 115 11.33 -18.60 -7.33
N PRO A 116 11.05 -18.79 -6.03
CA PRO A 116 9.71 -18.76 -5.44
C PRO A 116 9.08 -17.35 -5.50
N PRO A 117 7.74 -17.26 -5.64
CA PRO A 117 7.07 -15.97 -5.64
C PRO A 117 7.20 -15.29 -4.29
N THR A 118 7.43 -13.99 -4.30
CA THR A 118 7.44 -13.17 -3.09
C THR A 118 6.09 -12.51 -2.94
N VAL A 119 5.40 -12.75 -1.83
CA VAL A 119 4.11 -12.16 -1.48
C VAL A 119 4.33 -11.00 -0.51
N TYR A 120 3.61 -9.90 -0.70
CA TYR A 120 3.68 -8.68 0.10
C TYR A 120 2.34 -8.38 0.79
N GLY A 121 2.39 -8.04 2.07
CA GLY A 121 1.28 -7.54 2.86
C GLY A 121 1.61 -6.16 3.42
N TRP A 122 0.67 -5.22 3.29
CA TRP A 122 0.88 -3.83 3.68
C TRP A 122 -0.04 -3.41 4.82
N LYS A 123 0.52 -2.65 5.77
CA LYS A 123 -0.23 -2.09 6.89
C LYS A 123 0.23 -0.68 7.20
N VAL A 124 -0.71 0.25 7.40
CA VAL A 124 -0.38 1.57 7.94
C VAL A 124 -0.13 1.44 9.43
N VAL A 125 1.03 1.91 9.91
CA VAL A 125 1.44 1.85 11.32
C VAL A 125 1.72 3.21 11.94
N GLY A 126 1.90 4.25 11.12
CA GLY A 126 2.03 5.63 11.58
C GLY A 126 1.57 6.62 10.52
N GLU A 127 1.06 7.77 10.95
CA GLU A 127 0.83 8.92 10.08
C GLU A 127 1.13 10.21 10.84
N THR A 128 1.78 11.16 10.17
CA THR A 128 2.05 12.50 10.69
C THR A 128 1.59 13.51 9.66
N ARG A 129 0.70 14.40 10.07
CA ARG A 129 0.23 15.51 9.23
C ARG A 129 1.39 16.47 8.95
N LYS A 130 1.52 16.89 7.70
CA LYS A 130 2.49 17.91 7.26
C LYS A 130 1.80 19.22 6.92
#